data_AF-A0A7M7SXW9-F1
#
_entry.id   AF-A0A7M7SXW9-F1
#
_cell.length_a   1.000
_cell.length_b   1.000
_cell.length_c   1.000
_cell.angle_alpha   90.00
_cell.angle_beta   90.00
_cell.angle_gamma   90.00
#
_symmetry.space_group_name_H-M   'P 1'
#
loop_
_entity.id
_entity.type
_entity.pdbx_description
1 polymer ?
#
loop_
_entity_poly.entity_id
_entity_poly.type
_entity_poly.pdbx_seq_one_letter_code
_entity_poly.pdbx_strand_id
1 'polypeptide(L)'
;MLDSLKWISVLLSMLYVHHTMGNQITDSDDQPPMFDNTSLLLYLRPNGSDVDYAIYTCMQGYEMTQPADTVFATFAPSTRKWNFSATPQCQGISCPLPASPANGYVTFGDGVDGTGGGAVAGTAGDAGNQMYPVGTVGVYACNEGYQLDGGPTTTTTTCAIDGSWSSAPPYCQAIEHM
;
A
#
# COMPACT_ATOMS: atom_id res chain seq x y z
N MET A 1 -67.04 17.47 1.33
CA MET A 1 -65.90 17.54 0.38
C MET A 1 -64.94 18.58 0.93
N LEU A 2 -63.64 18.28 1.01
CA LEU A 2 -62.54 19.00 1.71
C LEU A 2 -62.33 18.61 3.19
N ASP A 3 -61.69 17.45 3.45
CA ASP A 3 -60.92 17.24 4.70
C ASP A 3 -59.81 16.16 4.60
N SER A 4 -59.61 15.56 3.43
CA SER A 4 -58.52 14.59 3.19
C SER A 4 -57.20 15.23 2.70
N LEU A 5 -57.20 16.52 2.35
CA LEU A 5 -56.01 17.20 1.81
C LEU A 5 -55.06 17.71 2.89
N LYS A 6 -55.49 17.89 4.14
CA LYS A 6 -54.62 18.40 5.23
C LYS A 6 -53.62 17.34 5.74
N TRP A 7 -53.95 16.05 5.59
CA TRP A 7 -53.10 14.94 6.03
C TRP A 7 -51.99 14.64 5.03
N ILE A 8 -52.29 14.84 3.74
CA ILE A 8 -51.31 14.75 2.64
C ILE A 8 -50.22 15.83 2.83
N SER A 9 -50.59 17.05 3.25
CA SER A 9 -49.62 18.12 3.54
C SER A 9 -48.71 17.83 4.72
N VAL A 10 -49.20 17.13 5.76
CA VAL A 10 -48.40 16.73 6.93
C VAL A 10 -47.48 15.55 6.60
N LEU A 11 -47.92 14.63 5.72
CA LEU A 11 -47.07 13.54 5.23
C LEU A 11 -46.01 14.05 4.24
N LEU A 12 -46.34 15.04 3.39
CA LEU A 12 -45.38 15.70 2.50
C LEU A 12 -44.30 16.50 3.26
N SER A 13 -44.64 17.10 4.40
CA SER A 13 -43.64 17.76 5.26
C SER A 13 -42.78 16.79 6.06
N MET A 14 -43.28 15.59 6.41
CA MET A 14 -42.49 14.53 7.05
C MET A 14 -41.53 13.82 6.07
N LEU A 15 -41.89 13.70 4.79
CA LEU A 15 -41.00 13.23 3.73
C LEU A 15 -39.87 14.22 3.40
N TYR A 16 -40.01 15.49 3.75
CA TYR A 16 -38.99 16.53 3.52
C TYR A 16 -37.88 16.56 4.58
N VAL A 17 -38.08 15.95 5.76
CA VAL A 17 -37.11 16.03 6.88
C VAL A 17 -36.12 14.86 6.89
N HIS A 18 -36.31 13.84 6.03
CA HIS A 18 -35.42 12.68 5.93
C HIS A 18 -34.21 12.88 5.00
N HIS A 19 -33.68 14.10 4.93
CA HIS A 19 -32.41 14.39 4.25
C HIS A 19 -31.37 15.05 5.18
N THR A 20 -31.49 14.84 6.49
CA THR A 20 -30.59 15.48 7.48
C THR A 20 -29.34 14.69 7.85
N MET A 21 -29.05 13.54 7.23
CA MET A 21 -27.72 12.89 7.36
C MET A 21 -27.33 12.17 6.07
N GLY A 22 -27.27 12.92 4.97
CA GLY A 22 -26.69 12.45 3.71
C GLY A 22 -25.40 13.21 3.45
N ASN A 23 -24.28 12.48 3.50
CA ASN A 23 -22.99 12.80 2.88
C ASN A 23 -23.09 13.96 1.87
N GLN A 24 -22.88 15.20 2.32
CA GLN A 24 -22.87 16.37 1.45
C GLN A 24 -21.54 16.33 0.69
N ILE A 25 -21.53 15.61 -0.44
CA ILE A 25 -20.50 15.77 -1.46
C ILE A 25 -20.79 17.13 -2.10
N THR A 26 -20.20 18.18 -1.53
CA THR A 26 -20.30 19.56 -2.02
C THR A 26 -19.48 19.73 -3.29
N ASP A 27 -20.06 20.37 -4.32
CA ASP A 27 -19.47 20.96 -5.53
C ASP A 27 -18.24 20.24 -6.16
N SER A 28 -18.40 19.71 -7.37
CA SER A 28 -17.40 18.86 -8.05
C SER A 28 -16.03 19.51 -8.28
N ASP A 29 -15.92 20.83 -8.14
CA ASP A 29 -14.68 21.59 -8.43
C ASP A 29 -13.76 21.76 -7.21
N ASP A 30 -14.27 21.61 -5.99
CA ASP A 30 -13.51 21.87 -4.75
C ASP A 30 -13.12 20.58 -4.01
N GLN A 31 -13.41 19.41 -4.60
CA GLN A 31 -13.02 18.13 -4.04
C GLN A 31 -11.48 17.99 -3.97
N PRO A 32 -10.95 17.28 -2.97
CA PRO A 32 -9.53 16.97 -2.91
C PRO A 32 -9.11 16.19 -4.18
N PRO A 33 -8.08 16.63 -4.92
CA PRO A 33 -7.62 15.90 -6.09
C PRO A 33 -7.02 14.55 -5.70
N MET A 34 -7.26 13.53 -6.51
CA MET A 34 -6.67 12.20 -6.34
C MET A 34 -5.34 12.11 -7.10
N PHE A 35 -4.38 11.40 -6.53
CA PHE A 35 -3.05 11.16 -7.11
C PHE A 35 -2.81 9.67 -7.27
N ASP A 36 -1.92 9.30 -8.19
CA ASP A 36 -1.56 7.91 -8.42
C ASP A 36 -1.02 7.28 -7.13
N ASN A 37 -1.47 6.06 -6.85
CA ASN A 37 -1.00 5.26 -5.72
C ASN A 37 -1.21 5.92 -4.33
N THR A 38 -2.11 6.90 -4.26
CA THR A 38 -2.38 7.72 -3.08
C THR A 38 -3.81 7.51 -2.58
N SER A 39 -3.98 7.44 -1.27
CA SER A 39 -5.26 7.39 -0.56
C SER A 39 -5.53 8.71 0.17
N LEU A 40 -6.78 9.15 0.13
CA LEU A 40 -7.26 10.24 0.98
C LEU A 40 -7.53 9.71 2.39
N LEU A 41 -6.58 9.93 3.30
CA LEU A 41 -6.67 9.48 4.69
C LEU A 41 -7.74 10.24 5.47
N LEU A 42 -7.86 11.55 5.20
CA LEU A 42 -8.80 12.43 5.87
C LEU A 42 -9.24 13.56 4.94
N TYR A 43 -10.53 13.86 4.95
CA TYR A 43 -11.08 15.09 4.38
C TYR A 43 -12.16 15.65 5.31
N LEU A 44 -12.02 16.92 5.70
CA LEU A 44 -13.00 17.59 6.56
C LEU A 44 -12.98 19.10 6.41
N ARG A 45 -14.14 19.70 6.68
CA ARG A 45 -14.34 21.13 6.92
C ARG A 45 -14.70 21.32 8.40
N PRO A 46 -13.86 21.96 9.23
CA PRO A 46 -14.20 22.21 10.63
C PRO A 46 -15.41 23.14 10.74
N ASN A 47 -16.23 22.95 11.77
CA ASN A 47 -17.40 23.80 11.98
C ASN A 47 -16.96 25.24 12.30
N GLY A 48 -17.52 26.21 11.58
CA GLY A 48 -17.12 27.62 11.69
C GLY A 48 -15.80 27.98 10.99
N SER A 49 -15.25 27.08 10.16
CA SER A 49 -14.10 27.33 9.29
C SER A 49 -14.52 27.37 7.83
N ASP A 50 -13.99 28.33 7.09
CA ASP A 50 -14.12 28.40 5.62
C ASP A 50 -13.02 27.62 4.89
N VAL A 51 -12.13 26.95 5.64
CA VAL A 51 -10.99 26.18 5.09
C VAL A 51 -11.28 24.68 5.16
N ASP A 52 -11.03 24.00 4.05
CA ASP A 52 -11.05 22.53 3.97
C ASP A 52 -9.65 21.96 4.15
N TYR A 53 -9.60 20.78 4.77
CA TYR A 53 -8.38 20.05 5.06
C TYR A 53 -8.43 18.68 4.40
N ALA A 54 -7.34 18.31 3.74
CA ALA A 54 -7.12 16.99 3.20
C ALA A 54 -5.77 16.44 3.67
N ILE A 55 -5.74 15.16 4.06
CA ILE A 55 -4.51 14.43 4.38
C ILE A 55 -4.42 13.25 3.44
N TYR A 56 -3.28 13.14 2.77
CA TYR A 56 -2.98 12.07 1.83
C TYR A 56 -1.94 11.13 2.43
N THR A 57 -2.08 9.85 2.12
CA THR A 57 -1.10 8.80 2.44
C THR A 57 -1.00 7.85 1.24
N CYS A 58 -0.01 6.96 1.22
CA CYS A 58 0.12 6.00 0.14
C CYS A 58 -0.85 4.82 0.29
N MET A 59 -1.27 4.24 -0.84
CA MET A 59 -2.01 2.99 -0.84
C MET A 59 -1.16 1.85 -0.25
N GLN A 60 -1.81 0.76 0.18
CA GLN A 60 -1.11 -0.43 0.65
C GLN A 60 -0.13 -0.95 -0.43
N GLY A 61 1.12 -1.21 -0.06
CA GLY A 61 2.18 -1.62 -0.99
C GLY A 61 2.95 -0.46 -1.61
N TYR A 62 2.65 0.77 -1.23
CA TYR A 62 3.35 1.97 -1.66
C TYR A 62 3.84 2.78 -0.46
N GLU A 63 4.96 3.49 -0.65
CA GLU A 63 5.56 4.37 0.35
C GLU A 63 5.78 5.78 -0.19
N MET A 64 5.81 6.77 0.70
CA MET A 64 6.05 8.15 0.31
C MET A 64 7.53 8.34 -0.04
N THR A 65 7.81 8.94 -1.19
CA THR A 65 9.19 9.29 -1.59
C THR A 65 9.80 10.45 -0.80
N GLN A 66 9.01 11.06 0.09
CA GLN A 66 9.38 12.23 0.89
C GLN A 66 9.60 11.83 2.35
N PRO A 67 10.31 12.64 3.16
CA PRO A 67 10.60 12.31 4.56
C PRO A 67 9.38 12.16 5.49
N ALA A 68 8.18 12.53 5.03
CA ALA A 68 6.95 12.46 5.80
C ALA A 68 5.99 11.44 5.19
N ASP A 69 5.40 10.59 6.03
CA ASP A 69 4.48 9.52 5.59
C ASP A 69 3.09 10.02 5.16
N THR A 70 2.84 11.32 5.32
CA THR A 70 1.59 11.97 4.90
C THR A 70 1.86 13.33 4.27
N VAL A 71 0.97 13.72 3.36
CA VAL A 71 0.94 15.06 2.76
C VAL A 71 -0.32 15.78 3.23
N PHE A 72 -0.15 17.00 3.72
CA PHE A 72 -1.24 17.85 4.17
C PHE A 72 -1.61 18.86 3.10
N ALA A 73 -2.90 19.08 2.88
CA ALA A 73 -3.38 20.10 1.97
C ALA A 73 -4.51 20.92 2.59
N THR A 74 -4.53 22.21 2.24
CA THR A 74 -5.60 23.15 2.63
C THR A 74 -6.21 23.77 1.40
N PHE A 75 -7.53 23.86 1.37
CA PHE A 75 -8.23 24.55 0.29
C PHE A 75 -8.35 26.05 0.61
N ALA A 76 -7.91 26.89 -0.31
CA ALA A 76 -8.06 28.34 -0.20
C ALA A 76 -9.29 28.81 -1.01
N PRO A 77 -10.39 29.25 -0.36
CA PRO A 77 -11.62 29.63 -1.06
C PRO A 77 -11.45 30.81 -2.02
N SER A 78 -10.54 31.73 -1.69
CA SER A 78 -10.28 32.93 -2.49
C SER A 78 -9.62 32.64 -3.83
N THR A 79 -8.81 31.58 -3.91
CA THR A 79 -8.07 31.21 -5.12
C THR A 79 -8.64 29.96 -5.80
N ARG A 80 -9.57 29.25 -5.14
CA ARG A 80 -10.09 27.94 -5.53
C ARG A 80 -8.97 26.95 -5.86
N LYS A 81 -7.98 26.89 -4.97
CA LYS A 81 -6.80 26.02 -5.11
C LYS A 81 -6.46 25.34 -3.80
N TRP A 82 -5.99 24.11 -3.94
CA TRP A 82 -5.35 23.35 -2.87
C TRP A 82 -3.89 23.78 -2.71
N ASN A 83 -3.51 24.09 -1.48
CA ASN A 83 -2.15 24.34 -1.08
C ASN A 83 -1.61 23.11 -0.35
N PHE A 84 -0.62 22.46 -0.96
CA PHE A 84 -0.04 21.21 -0.47
C PHE A 84 1.29 21.47 0.26
N SER A 85 1.50 20.75 1.37
CA SER A 85 2.77 20.79 2.11
C SER A 85 3.93 20.18 1.32
N ALA A 86 3.63 19.23 0.43
CA ALA A 86 4.55 18.58 -0.51
C ALA A 86 3.75 17.98 -1.68
N THR A 87 4.42 17.52 -2.72
CA THR A 87 3.74 16.76 -3.78
C THR A 87 3.55 15.31 -3.31
N PRO A 88 2.32 14.76 -3.25
CA PRO A 88 2.10 13.36 -2.89
C PRO A 88 2.64 12.48 -4.02
N GLN A 89 3.74 11.78 -3.73
CA GLN A 89 4.46 10.93 -4.67
C GLN A 89 4.74 9.59 -3.98
N CYS A 90 3.98 8.58 -4.38
CA CYS A 90 4.02 7.24 -3.83
C CYS A 90 4.73 6.28 -4.79
N GLN A 91 5.76 5.59 -4.32
CA GLN A 91 6.48 4.56 -5.07
C GLN A 91 6.15 3.17 -4.53
N GLY A 92 6.23 2.14 -5.38
CA GLY A 92 5.99 0.77 -4.96
C GLY A 92 7.08 0.29 -3.99
N ILE A 93 6.66 -0.28 -2.87
CA ILE A 93 7.59 -0.86 -1.89
C ILE A 93 8.22 -2.10 -2.52
N SER A 94 9.54 -2.19 -2.41
CA SER A 94 10.29 -3.32 -2.95
C SER A 94 11.43 -3.71 -2.02
N CYS A 95 11.74 -5.01 -1.97
CA CYS A 95 12.84 -5.55 -1.20
C CYS A 95 14.11 -5.65 -2.05
N PRO A 96 15.31 -5.43 -1.47
CA PRO A 96 16.56 -5.73 -2.16
C PRO A 96 16.73 -7.24 -2.33
N LEU A 97 17.74 -7.68 -3.10
CA LEU A 97 18.16 -9.08 -3.13
C LEU A 97 18.43 -9.58 -1.69
N PRO A 98 17.75 -10.64 -1.20
CA PRO A 98 18.01 -11.19 0.12
C PRO A 98 19.41 -11.80 0.16
N ALA A 99 20.02 -11.79 1.33
CA ALA A 99 21.29 -12.45 1.54
C ALA A 99 21.16 -13.97 1.31
N SER A 100 22.17 -14.58 0.70
CA SER A 100 22.21 -16.03 0.53
C SER A 100 22.59 -16.72 1.84
N PRO A 101 22.00 -17.89 2.15
CA PRO A 101 22.50 -18.77 3.20
C PRO A 101 23.96 -19.19 2.94
N ALA A 102 24.75 -19.37 4.00
CA ALA A 102 26.03 -20.06 3.86
C ALA A 102 25.77 -21.51 3.41
N ASN A 103 26.45 -21.96 2.35
CA ASN A 103 26.22 -23.27 1.71
C ASN A 103 24.78 -23.49 1.24
N GLY A 104 24.11 -22.42 0.82
CA GLY A 104 22.80 -22.47 0.21
C GLY A 104 22.58 -21.33 -0.77
N TYR A 105 21.35 -21.24 -1.27
CA TYR A 105 20.94 -20.25 -2.24
C TYR A 105 19.47 -19.88 -2.05
N VAL A 106 19.04 -18.80 -2.69
CA VAL A 106 17.65 -18.39 -2.78
C VAL A 106 17.22 -18.40 -4.25
N THR A 107 16.04 -18.91 -4.52
CA THR A 107 15.38 -18.85 -5.82
C THR A 107 14.06 -18.12 -5.70
N PHE A 108 13.60 -17.49 -6.76
CA PHE A 108 12.30 -16.83 -6.81
C PHE A 108 11.43 -17.60 -7.80
N GLY A 109 10.19 -17.88 -7.43
CA GLY A 109 9.24 -18.52 -8.35
C GLY A 109 8.92 -17.57 -9.50
N ASP A 110 8.95 -18.08 -10.73
CA ASP A 110 8.65 -17.30 -11.94
C ASP A 110 7.28 -16.63 -11.81
N GLY A 111 7.27 -15.30 -11.82
CA GLY A 111 6.04 -14.51 -11.76
C GLY A 111 5.15 -14.75 -12.99
N VAL A 112 3.88 -15.02 -12.75
CA VAL A 112 2.80 -15.28 -13.72
C VAL A 112 2.36 -14.06 -14.56
N ASP A 113 3.18 -13.01 -14.67
CA ASP A 113 2.81 -11.77 -15.40
C ASP A 113 3.92 -11.22 -16.33
N GLY A 114 4.86 -12.06 -16.78
CA GLY A 114 5.76 -11.68 -17.88
C GLY A 114 6.74 -10.53 -17.63
N THR A 115 6.81 -9.97 -16.41
CA THR A 115 7.79 -8.95 -15.99
C THR A 115 9.10 -9.52 -15.45
N GLY A 116 9.37 -10.81 -15.72
CA GLY A 116 10.74 -11.31 -15.85
C GLY A 116 11.56 -11.30 -14.56
N GLY A 117 11.05 -11.91 -13.49
CA GLY A 117 11.89 -12.49 -12.46
C GLY A 117 12.29 -13.92 -12.82
N GLY A 118 12.79 -14.15 -14.04
CA GLY A 118 13.31 -15.46 -14.42
C GLY A 118 14.44 -15.84 -13.47
N ALA A 119 14.58 -17.14 -13.18
CA ALA A 119 15.61 -17.70 -12.30
C ALA A 119 16.97 -16.98 -12.43
N VAL A 120 17.19 -15.93 -11.64
CA VAL A 120 18.51 -15.39 -11.45
C VAL A 120 19.19 -16.37 -10.52
N ALA A 121 19.95 -17.28 -11.10
CA ALA A 121 21.15 -17.74 -10.44
C ALA A 121 21.95 -16.47 -10.14
N GLY A 122 21.75 -15.90 -8.95
CA GLY A 122 22.44 -14.71 -8.51
C GLY A 122 23.92 -15.02 -8.48
N THR A 123 24.61 -14.82 -9.59
CA THR A 123 26.05 -14.72 -9.58
C THR A 123 26.37 -13.42 -8.88
N ALA A 124 27.36 -13.43 -7.99
CA ALA A 124 27.73 -12.31 -7.13
C ALA A 124 28.20 -11.02 -7.88
N GLY A 125 27.95 -10.91 -9.19
CA GLY A 125 28.39 -9.83 -10.06
C GLY A 125 27.32 -8.80 -10.46
N ASP A 126 26.02 -9.15 -10.45
CA ASP A 126 24.92 -8.24 -10.86
C ASP A 126 24.01 -7.82 -9.68
N ALA A 127 24.46 -8.03 -8.45
CA ALA A 127 23.71 -7.82 -7.20
C ALA A 127 23.43 -6.34 -6.83
N GLY A 128 23.62 -5.39 -7.76
CA GLY A 128 23.63 -3.96 -7.46
C GLY A 128 22.28 -3.24 -7.50
N ASN A 129 21.26 -3.76 -8.19
CA ASN A 129 20.03 -2.99 -8.43
C ASN A 129 18.74 -3.82 -8.59
N GLN A 130 18.77 -5.10 -8.23
CA GLN A 130 17.56 -5.93 -8.34
C GLN A 130 16.65 -5.72 -7.12
N MET A 131 15.42 -5.29 -7.40
CA MET A 131 14.36 -5.05 -6.42
C MET A 131 13.18 -6.00 -6.67
N TYR A 132 12.57 -6.47 -5.59
CA TYR A 132 11.47 -7.43 -5.63
C TYR A 132 10.21 -6.79 -5.04
N PRO A 133 9.08 -6.72 -5.76
CA PRO A 133 7.87 -6.08 -5.25
C PRO A 133 7.32 -6.84 -4.03
N VAL A 134 6.58 -6.13 -3.18
CA VAL A 134 5.84 -6.73 -2.05
C VAL A 134 5.02 -7.95 -2.52
N GLY A 135 5.05 -9.01 -1.72
CA GLY A 135 4.39 -10.28 -2.03
C GLY A 135 5.25 -11.26 -2.85
N THR A 136 6.42 -10.84 -3.33
CA THR A 136 7.39 -11.76 -3.94
C THR A 136 7.80 -12.85 -2.95
N VAL A 137 7.75 -14.11 -3.36
CA VAL A 137 8.18 -15.26 -2.57
C VAL A 137 9.53 -15.78 -3.05
N GLY A 138 10.51 -15.78 -2.16
CA GLY A 138 11.79 -16.47 -2.32
C GLY A 138 11.78 -17.83 -1.61
N VAL A 139 12.48 -18.80 -2.17
CA VAL A 139 12.69 -20.15 -1.63
C VAL A 139 14.17 -20.34 -1.37
N TYR A 140 14.55 -20.43 -0.09
CA TYR A 140 15.87 -20.84 0.34
C TYR A 140 16.03 -22.35 0.23
N ALA A 141 17.18 -22.79 -0.26
CA ALA A 141 17.59 -24.17 -0.36
C ALA A 141 19.06 -24.32 0.05
N CYS A 142 19.42 -25.49 0.57
CA CYS A 142 20.81 -25.82 0.86
C CYS A 142 21.47 -26.50 -0.33
N ASN A 143 22.79 -26.32 -0.47
CA ASN A 143 23.59 -27.02 -1.44
C ASN A 143 23.63 -28.52 -1.13
N GLU A 144 24.01 -29.33 -2.11
CA GLU A 144 24.22 -30.77 -1.93
C GLU A 144 25.21 -31.04 -0.78
N GLY A 145 24.89 -32.04 0.06
CA GLY A 145 25.65 -32.33 1.29
C GLY A 145 25.29 -31.45 2.48
N TYR A 146 24.32 -30.54 2.35
CA TYR A 146 23.80 -29.70 3.43
C TYR A 146 22.28 -29.79 3.55
N GLN A 147 21.76 -29.52 4.75
CA GLN A 147 20.32 -29.48 5.05
C GLN A 147 19.99 -28.32 6.01
N LEU A 148 18.73 -27.89 6.03
CA LEU A 148 18.29 -26.90 7.03
C LEU A 148 18.26 -27.55 8.42
N ASP A 149 18.50 -26.73 9.44
CA ASP A 149 18.32 -27.16 10.82
C ASP A 149 16.84 -27.49 11.10
N GLY A 150 16.56 -28.68 11.63
CA GLY A 150 15.19 -29.12 11.94
C GLY A 150 14.38 -29.77 10.81
N GLY A 151 14.97 -30.05 9.63
CA GLY A 151 14.44 -31.10 8.73
C GLY A 151 13.96 -30.75 7.31
N PRO A 152 13.27 -29.62 7.02
CA PRO A 152 12.84 -29.36 5.64
C PRO A 152 14.06 -29.09 4.74
N THR A 153 13.99 -29.45 3.45
CA THR A 153 15.08 -29.17 2.48
C THR A 153 15.06 -27.74 1.96
N THR A 154 13.93 -27.04 2.10
CA THR A 154 13.73 -25.66 1.66
C THR A 154 12.87 -24.88 2.64
N THR A 155 13.05 -23.56 2.73
CA THR A 155 12.18 -22.65 3.50
C THR A 155 11.91 -21.38 2.70
N THR A 156 10.79 -20.71 2.94
CA THR A 156 10.38 -19.54 2.16
C THR A 156 10.60 -18.23 2.90
N THR A 157 10.77 -17.17 2.14
CA THR A 157 10.75 -15.78 2.60
C THR A 157 9.87 -14.96 1.66
N THR A 158 9.19 -13.95 2.17
CA THR A 158 8.29 -13.09 1.39
C THR A 158 8.70 -11.64 1.56
N CYS A 159 8.71 -10.87 0.47
CA CYS A 159 8.91 -9.43 0.55
C CYS A 159 7.70 -8.79 1.23
N ALA A 160 7.90 -8.26 2.44
CA ALA A 160 6.87 -7.65 3.26
C ALA A 160 6.67 -6.17 2.92
N ILE A 161 5.57 -5.59 3.42
CA ILE A 161 5.16 -4.22 3.14
C ILE A 161 6.07 -3.16 3.77
N ASP A 162 7.01 -3.55 4.61
CA ASP A 162 8.03 -2.65 5.17
C ASP A 162 9.32 -2.63 4.33
N GLY A 163 9.32 -3.28 3.17
CA GLY A 163 10.49 -3.40 2.30
C GLY A 163 11.52 -4.42 2.80
N SER A 164 11.17 -5.23 3.81
CA SER A 164 12.03 -6.26 4.36
C SER A 164 11.57 -7.67 4.00
N TRP A 165 12.49 -8.63 4.03
CA TRP A 165 12.18 -10.04 3.86
C TRP A 165 11.61 -10.62 5.16
N SER A 166 10.51 -11.36 5.07
CA SER A 166 9.78 -11.91 6.22
C SER A 166 10.59 -12.86 7.10
N SER A 167 11.68 -13.43 6.55
CA SER A 167 12.61 -14.29 7.27
C SER A 167 14.04 -14.04 6.82
N ALA A 168 14.95 -14.07 7.79
CA ALA A 168 16.38 -14.05 7.56
C ALA A 168 16.84 -15.36 6.87
N PRO A 169 18.01 -15.37 6.20
CA PRO A 169 18.53 -16.57 5.57
C PRO A 169 18.74 -17.67 6.62
N PRO A 170 18.28 -18.91 6.37
CA PRO A 170 18.49 -20.01 7.31
C PRO A 170 19.94 -20.47 7.36
N TYR A 171 20.26 -21.31 8.34
CA TYR A 171 21.54 -22.00 8.42
C TYR A 171 21.47 -23.37 7.74
N CYS A 172 22.42 -23.65 6.85
CA CYS A 172 22.61 -24.95 6.21
C CYS A 172 23.73 -25.72 6.92
N GLN A 173 23.37 -26.80 7.62
CA GLN A 173 24.30 -27.70 8.31
C GLN A 173 24.73 -28.85 7.40
N ALA A 174 25.97 -29.32 7.54
CA ALA A 174 26.46 -30.46 6.79
C ALA A 174 25.68 -31.74 7.18
N ILE A 175 25.42 -32.59 6.19
CA ILE A 175 24.83 -33.90 6.41
C ILE A 175 25.96 -34.85 6.82
N GLU A 176 25.96 -35.28 8.07
CA GLU A 176 26.91 -36.30 8.55
C GLU A 176 26.44 -37.68 8.09
N HIS A 177 27.26 -38.36 7.28
CA HIS A 177 27.05 -39.76 6.95
C HIS A 177 27.59 -40.63 8.10
N MET A 178 26.68 -41.22 8.86
CA MET A 178 26.99 -42.23 9.88
C MET A 178 27.18 -43.61 9.26
#